data_AF-A0A1Q2CRE0-F1
#
_entry.id   AF-A0A1Q2CRE0-F1
#
_cell.length_a   1.000
_cell.length_b   1.000
_cell.length_c   1.000
_cell.angle_alpha   90.00
_cell.angle_beta   90.00
_cell.angle_gamma   90.00
#
_symmetry.space_group_name_H-M   'P 1'
#
loop_
_entity.id
_entity.type
_entity.pdbx_description
1 polymer ?
#
loop_
_entity_poly.entity_id
_entity_poly.type
_entity_poly.pdbx_seq_one_letter_code
_entity_poly.pdbx_strand_id
1 'polypeptide(L)'
;MTRLTNPQILDAGLNDWRALLHHLSARFLTVDFETGAELVAAIARAADEAGHHPDVTLTYPSVAVLLTTHDEGGVTDKDIEMARVISALADERGVLADPASTQAVELALDTPDQAAIGEFWSVVLTGDPDNYVDDTVVDPLGRCPDLWFQDSEPHETPHQRFHLDITIPPEALEPRTEAALAAGGRVAWETPTFRVLEDAQGNRACLCWSEGRNQDSEPTHAAHALID
;
A
#
# COMPACT_ATOMS: atom_id res chain seq x y z
N MET A 1 -7.51 22.83 -0.27
CA MET A 1 -7.39 23.02 1.20
C MET A 1 -5.91 23.09 1.52
N THR A 2 -5.45 23.10 2.77
CA THR A 2 -3.99 23.04 3.05
C THR A 2 -3.70 21.79 3.86
N ARG A 3 -2.68 21.03 3.45
CA ARG A 3 -2.20 19.87 4.20
C ARG A 3 -1.74 20.28 5.61
N LEU A 4 -2.15 19.51 6.61
CA LEU A 4 -1.73 19.68 7.99
C LEU A 4 -0.37 19.02 8.23
N THR A 5 0.42 19.64 9.09
CA THR A 5 1.65 19.05 9.62
C THR A 5 1.35 18.10 10.77
N ASN A 6 2.25 17.16 11.06
CA ASN A 6 2.08 16.25 12.20
C ASN A 6 1.82 16.96 13.54
N PRO A 7 2.52 18.07 13.90
CA PRO A 7 2.16 18.84 15.09
C PRO A 7 0.71 19.34 15.11
N GLN A 8 0.20 19.86 13.99
CA GLN A 8 -1.20 20.33 13.90
C GLN A 8 -2.19 19.17 14.05
N ILE A 9 -1.87 18.00 13.50
CA ILE A 9 -2.68 16.79 13.63
C ILE A 9 -2.70 16.33 15.09
N LEU A 10 -1.55 16.33 15.78
CA LEU A 10 -1.45 15.94 17.18
C LEU A 10 -2.20 16.91 18.10
N ASP A 11 -2.13 18.21 17.82
CA ASP A 11 -2.86 19.25 18.56
C ASP A 11 -4.40 19.08 18.45
N ALA A 12 -4.90 18.35 17.45
CA ALA A 12 -6.33 18.08 17.29
C ALA A 12 -6.90 17.08 18.32
N GLY A 13 -6.05 16.38 19.09
CA GLY A 13 -6.44 15.57 20.24
C GLY A 13 -7.21 14.28 19.90
N LEU A 14 -6.91 13.64 18.76
CA LEU A 14 -7.59 12.44 18.29
C LEU A 14 -7.07 11.17 18.97
N ASN A 15 -7.60 10.81 20.14
CA ASN A 15 -7.09 9.70 20.95
C ASN A 15 -7.13 8.32 20.24
N ASP A 16 -8.17 8.09 19.44
CA ASP A 16 -8.40 6.82 18.73
C ASP A 16 -7.57 6.68 17.45
N TRP A 17 -6.87 7.74 17.04
CA TRP A 17 -6.22 7.84 15.73
C TRP A 17 -4.71 8.03 15.87
N ARG A 18 -3.97 7.56 14.87
CA ARG A 18 -2.53 7.81 14.72
C ARG A 18 -2.24 8.43 13.37
N ALA A 19 -1.45 9.50 13.37
CA ALA A 19 -0.86 10.05 12.15
C ALA A 19 0.28 9.11 11.73
N LEU A 20 0.08 8.36 10.64
CA LEU A 20 1.03 7.41 10.10
C LEU A 20 1.21 7.72 8.61
N LEU A 21 2.45 8.00 8.19
CA LEU A 21 2.77 8.46 6.85
C LEU A 21 1.91 9.68 6.47
N HIS A 22 1.14 9.60 5.39
CA HIS A 22 0.26 10.65 4.89
C HIS A 22 -1.18 10.54 5.39
N HIS A 23 -1.48 9.60 6.30
CA HIS A 23 -2.84 9.23 6.69
C HIS A 23 -3.10 9.36 8.19
N LEU A 24 -4.36 9.55 8.54
CA LEU A 24 -4.88 9.21 9.87
C LEU A 24 -5.35 7.75 9.86
N SER A 25 -4.85 6.95 10.80
CA SER A 25 -5.19 5.53 10.94
C SER A 25 -5.89 5.25 12.25
N ALA A 26 -6.99 4.49 12.20
CA ALA A 26 -7.67 3.94 13.37
C ALA A 26 -8.02 2.47 13.15
N ARG A 27 -8.08 1.74 14.27
CA ARG A 27 -8.53 0.35 14.33
C ARG A 27 -9.58 0.22 15.43
N PHE A 28 -10.73 -0.32 15.09
CA PHE A 28 -11.89 -0.47 15.96
C PHE A 28 -12.17 -1.97 16.19
N LEU A 29 -12.21 -2.40 17.45
CA LEU A 29 -12.38 -3.80 17.85
C LEU A 29 -13.87 -4.15 17.93
N THR A 30 -14.40 -4.73 16.87
CA THR A 30 -15.84 -4.99 16.73
C THR A 30 -16.29 -6.30 17.36
N VAL A 31 -15.34 -7.16 17.75
CA VAL A 31 -15.53 -8.48 18.39
C VAL A 31 -16.21 -9.51 17.49
N ASP A 32 -17.23 -9.13 16.75
CA ASP A 32 -17.93 -9.89 15.73
C ASP A 32 -18.03 -9.11 14.41
N PHE A 33 -18.45 -9.82 13.36
CA PHE A 33 -18.49 -9.30 12.00
C PHE A 33 -19.74 -8.44 11.73
N GLU A 34 -20.85 -8.72 12.42
CA GLU A 34 -22.11 -8.00 12.24
C GLU A 34 -21.98 -6.58 12.80
N THR A 35 -21.47 -6.44 14.03
CA THR A 35 -21.11 -5.15 14.64
C THR A 35 -20.15 -4.36 13.75
N GLY A 36 -19.19 -5.05 13.11
CA GLY A 36 -18.29 -4.41 12.15
C GLY A 36 -19.01 -3.90 10.91
N ALA A 37 -19.88 -4.71 10.31
CA ALA A 37 -20.68 -4.30 9.16
C ALA A 37 -21.61 -3.11 9.47
N GLU A 38 -22.20 -3.07 10.66
CA GLU A 38 -23.03 -1.96 11.12
C GLU A 38 -22.24 -0.66 11.31
N LEU A 39 -21.01 -0.75 11.85
CA LEU A 39 -20.11 0.39 11.95
C LEU A 39 -19.70 0.89 10.56
N VAL A 40 -19.30 0.00 9.65
CA VAL A 40 -18.97 0.37 8.25
C VAL A 40 -20.15 1.06 7.56
N ALA A 41 -21.37 0.53 7.71
CA ALA A 41 -22.58 1.15 7.14
C ALA A 41 -22.90 2.53 7.73
N ALA A 42 -22.50 2.79 8.97
CA ALA A 42 -22.61 4.12 9.57
C ALA A 42 -21.54 5.08 9.03
N ILE A 43 -20.29 4.61 8.93
CA ILE A 43 -19.17 5.38 8.35
C ILE A 43 -19.49 5.77 6.90
N ALA A 44 -20.00 4.84 6.10
CA ALA A 44 -20.34 5.09 4.70
C ALA A 44 -21.38 6.22 4.53
N ARG A 45 -22.42 6.23 5.38
CA ARG A 45 -23.42 7.30 5.37
C ARG A 45 -22.83 8.65 5.75
N ALA A 46 -22.01 8.70 6.80
CA ALA A 46 -21.33 9.92 7.21
C ALA A 46 -20.36 10.42 6.12
N ALA A 47 -19.68 9.51 5.42
CA ALA A 47 -18.74 9.83 4.34
C ALA A 47 -19.45 10.49 3.16
N ASP A 48 -20.59 9.93 2.73
CA ASP A 48 -21.41 10.51 1.66
C ASP A 48 -22.00 11.87 2.06
N GLU A 49 -22.44 12.01 3.30
CA GLU A 49 -22.93 13.30 3.83
C GLU A 49 -21.83 14.37 3.87
N ALA A 50 -20.60 13.98 4.20
CA ALA A 50 -19.44 14.87 4.24
C ALA A 50 -18.81 15.13 2.85
N GLY A 51 -19.09 14.29 1.86
CA GLY A 51 -18.37 14.28 0.58
C GLY A 51 -16.87 14.05 0.79
N HIS A 52 -16.52 13.17 1.73
CA HIS A 52 -15.14 12.83 2.10
C HIS A 52 -15.07 11.37 2.51
N HIS A 53 -14.41 10.55 1.70
CA HIS A 53 -14.51 9.09 1.77
C HIS A 53 -13.25 8.47 2.39
N PRO A 54 -13.36 7.74 3.52
CA PRO A 54 -12.26 6.96 4.06
C PRO A 54 -12.04 5.65 3.30
N ASP A 55 -10.84 5.10 3.39
CA ASP A 55 -10.60 3.68 3.10
C ASP A 55 -10.98 2.85 4.33
N VAL A 56 -11.84 1.85 4.13
CA VAL A 56 -12.37 1.03 5.23
C VAL A 56 -12.15 -0.45 4.95
N THR A 57 -11.39 -1.11 5.82
CA THR A 57 -11.17 -2.56 5.78
C THR A 57 -11.94 -3.23 6.91
N LEU A 58 -12.97 -4.00 6.55
CA LEU A 58 -13.68 -4.88 7.49
C LEU A 58 -13.03 -6.27 7.47
N THR A 59 -12.45 -6.68 8.60
CA THR A 59 -11.87 -8.02 8.76
C THR A 59 -12.03 -8.47 10.20
N TYR A 60 -12.68 -9.61 10.44
CA TYR A 60 -12.90 -10.11 11.79
C TYR A 60 -11.59 -10.19 12.60
N PRO A 61 -11.52 -9.66 13.84
CA PRO A 61 -12.62 -9.10 14.65
C PRO A 61 -12.62 -7.54 14.70
N SER A 62 -12.34 -6.86 13.59
CA SER A 62 -12.08 -5.41 13.59
C SER A 62 -12.48 -4.67 12.30
N VAL A 63 -12.63 -3.36 12.42
CA VAL A 63 -12.66 -2.42 11.28
C VAL A 63 -11.43 -1.53 11.36
N ALA A 64 -10.65 -1.48 10.29
CA ALA A 64 -9.57 -0.52 10.12
C ALA A 64 -10.02 0.61 9.20
N VAL A 65 -9.64 1.85 9.52
CA VAL A 65 -10.00 3.05 8.78
C VAL A 65 -8.75 3.87 8.51
N LEU A 66 -8.58 4.30 7.26
CA LEU A 66 -7.60 5.30 6.86
C LEU A 66 -8.32 6.55 6.33
N LEU A 67 -7.81 7.72 6.70
CA LEU A 67 -8.32 9.01 6.28
C LEU A 67 -7.19 9.84 5.66
N THR A 68 -7.45 10.34 4.46
CA THR A 68 -6.61 11.27 3.74
C THR A 68 -7.43 12.12 2.79
N THR A 69 -6.96 13.32 2.47
CA THR A 69 -7.51 14.11 1.37
C THR A 69 -6.69 13.81 0.12
N HIS A 70 -7.17 12.89 -0.73
CA HIS A 70 -6.43 12.39 -1.90
C HIS A 70 -5.91 13.50 -2.82
N ASP A 71 -6.74 14.51 -3.13
CA ASP A 71 -6.36 15.63 -4.00
C ASP A 71 -5.21 16.49 -3.43
N GLU A 72 -5.00 16.45 -2.11
CA GLU A 72 -3.94 17.17 -1.40
C GLU A 72 -2.79 16.23 -0.97
N GLY A 73 -2.90 14.93 -1.29
CA GLY A 73 -1.95 13.87 -0.95
C GLY A 73 -1.66 13.71 0.56
N GLY A 74 -2.60 14.11 1.43
CA GLY A 74 -2.38 14.02 2.87
C GLY A 74 -3.51 14.55 3.72
N VAL A 75 -3.29 14.54 5.04
CA VAL A 75 -4.29 14.93 6.04
C VAL A 75 -4.62 16.42 5.97
N THR A 76 -5.91 16.76 5.93
CA THR A 76 -6.45 18.12 6.05
C THR A 76 -7.48 18.22 7.18
N ASP A 77 -8.09 19.39 7.35
CA ASP A 77 -9.17 19.57 8.32
C ASP A 77 -10.37 18.63 8.09
N LYS A 78 -10.65 18.24 6.82
CA LYS A 78 -11.70 17.26 6.51
C LYS A 78 -11.45 15.91 7.16
N ASP A 79 -10.20 15.46 7.16
CA ASP A 79 -9.80 14.21 7.79
C ASP A 79 -9.94 14.29 9.32
N ILE A 80 -9.60 15.42 9.91
CA ILE A 80 -9.78 15.65 11.36
C ILE A 80 -11.26 15.63 11.74
N GLU A 81 -12.12 16.29 10.95
CA GLU A 81 -13.56 16.30 11.15
C GLU A 81 -14.17 14.90 11.02
N MET A 82 -13.80 14.18 9.95
CA MET A 82 -14.29 12.83 9.71
C MET A 82 -13.80 11.84 10.78
N ALA A 83 -12.56 11.96 11.24
CA ALA A 83 -12.02 11.14 12.32
C ALA A 83 -12.86 11.26 13.60
N ARG A 84 -13.30 12.48 13.96
CA ARG A 84 -14.17 12.71 15.13
C ARG A 84 -15.55 12.09 14.96
N VAL A 85 -16.13 12.18 13.76
CA VAL A 85 -17.43 11.58 13.45
C VAL A 85 -17.34 10.06 13.58
N ILE A 86 -16.31 9.43 13.02
CA ILE A 86 -16.12 7.99 13.07
C ILE A 86 -15.89 7.51 14.51
N SER A 87 -15.08 8.22 15.31
CA SER A 87 -14.91 7.92 16.74
C SER A 87 -16.25 7.96 17.50
N ALA A 88 -17.10 8.95 17.23
CA ALA A 88 -18.43 9.03 17.84
C ALA A 88 -19.33 7.85 17.41
N LEU A 89 -19.32 7.49 16.12
CA LEU A 89 -20.08 6.34 15.61
C LEU A 89 -19.65 5.01 16.24
N ALA A 90 -18.35 4.86 16.53
CA ALA A 90 -17.82 3.70 17.24
C ALA A 90 -18.26 3.67 18.72
N ASP A 91 -18.16 4.81 19.42
CA ASP A 91 -18.58 4.95 20.82
C ASP A 91 -20.08 4.67 21.02
N GLU A 92 -20.94 5.18 20.14
CA GLU A 92 -22.38 4.89 20.12
C GLU A 92 -22.71 3.39 20.02
N ARG A 93 -21.80 2.61 19.44
CA ARG A 93 -21.92 1.16 19.25
C ARG A 93 -21.15 0.35 20.30
N GLY A 94 -20.51 1.02 21.27
CA GLY A 94 -19.68 0.37 22.27
C GLY A 94 -18.43 -0.30 21.68
N VAL A 95 -17.98 0.14 20.51
CA VAL A 95 -16.80 -0.40 19.83
C VAL A 95 -15.56 0.35 20.30
N LEU A 96 -14.61 -0.38 20.88
CA LEU A 96 -13.38 0.20 21.41
C LEU A 96 -12.35 0.43 20.31
N ALA A 97 -11.67 1.57 20.34
CA ALA A 97 -10.49 1.80 19.52
C ALA A 97 -9.26 1.06 20.08
N ASP A 98 -8.40 0.58 19.19
CA ASP A 98 -7.10 -0.03 19.49
C ASP A 98 -5.99 0.67 18.68
N PRO A 99 -5.67 1.92 19.05
CA PRO A 99 -4.70 2.71 18.30
C PRO A 99 -3.25 2.27 18.51
N ALA A 100 -2.99 1.33 19.44
CA ALA A 100 -1.65 0.77 19.64
C ALA A 100 -1.31 -0.29 18.59
N SER A 101 -2.33 -0.87 17.93
CA SER A 101 -2.18 -1.91 16.91
C SER A 101 -2.17 -1.37 15.48
N THR A 102 -2.17 -0.05 15.29
CA THR A 102 -1.99 0.57 13.97
C THR A 102 -0.52 0.61 13.60
N GLN A 103 -0.21 0.31 12.34
CA GLN A 103 1.12 0.45 11.77
C GLN A 103 1.00 0.82 10.29
N ALA A 104 2.03 1.44 9.76
CA ALA A 104 2.20 1.65 8.33
C ALA A 104 3.59 1.14 7.92
N VAL A 105 3.68 0.56 6.73
CA VAL A 105 4.93 0.10 6.12
C VAL A 105 5.07 0.87 4.82
N GLU A 106 6.26 1.39 4.58
CA GLU A 106 6.70 1.92 3.29
C GLU A 106 7.98 1.20 2.89
N LEU A 107 8.24 1.16 1.59
CA LEU A 107 9.48 0.65 1.02
C LEU A 107 10.34 1.84 0.63
N ALA A 108 11.63 1.77 0.93
CA ALA A 108 12.62 2.74 0.48
C ALA A 108 13.61 2.03 -0.43
N LEU A 109 13.87 2.57 -1.62
CA LEU A 109 14.91 2.09 -2.52
C LEU A 109 15.95 3.18 -2.75
N ASP A 110 17.18 2.91 -2.32
CA ASP A 110 18.32 3.77 -2.56
C ASP A 110 18.63 3.82 -4.05
N THR A 111 18.72 5.01 -4.63
CA THR A 111 19.04 5.18 -6.05
C THR A 111 19.76 6.51 -6.33
N PRO A 112 20.81 6.49 -7.18
CA PRO A 112 21.44 7.72 -7.67
C PRO A 112 20.68 8.37 -8.84
N ASP A 113 19.67 7.69 -9.40
CA ASP A 113 18.89 8.17 -10.54
C ASP A 113 17.48 7.55 -10.54
N GLN A 114 16.57 8.16 -9.76
CA GLN A 114 15.18 7.71 -9.68
C GLN A 114 14.45 7.79 -11.04
N ALA A 115 14.83 8.71 -11.93
CA ALA A 115 14.17 8.85 -13.23
C ALA A 115 14.44 7.63 -14.14
N ALA A 116 15.54 6.91 -13.92
CA ALA A 116 15.87 5.70 -14.65
C ALA A 116 15.08 4.45 -14.22
N ILE A 117 14.46 4.45 -13.04
CA ILE A 117 13.82 3.25 -12.47
C ILE A 117 12.38 3.46 -11.96
N GLY A 118 11.94 4.71 -11.79
CA GLY A 118 10.63 5.04 -11.22
C GLY A 118 9.45 4.45 -12.00
N GLU A 119 9.44 4.64 -13.32
CA GLU A 119 8.39 4.10 -14.19
C GLU A 119 8.35 2.56 -14.15
N PHE A 120 9.52 1.91 -14.14
CA PHE A 120 9.63 0.46 -14.02
C PHE A 120 8.95 -0.04 -12.75
N TRP A 121 9.28 0.56 -11.60
CA TRP A 121 8.71 0.18 -10.32
C TRP A 121 7.21 0.50 -10.22
N SER A 122 6.76 1.58 -10.84
CA SER A 122 5.33 1.90 -10.96
C SER A 122 4.55 0.80 -11.66
N VAL A 123 5.04 0.36 -12.83
CA VAL A 123 4.43 -0.75 -13.56
C VAL A 123 4.50 -2.05 -12.77
N VAL A 124 5.67 -2.38 -12.20
CA VAL A 124 5.86 -3.64 -11.47
C VAL A 124 4.96 -3.72 -10.24
N LEU A 125 4.76 -2.63 -9.48
CA LEU A 125 3.98 -2.62 -8.24
C LEU A 125 2.48 -2.37 -8.45
N THR A 126 2.11 -1.49 -9.38
CA THR A 126 0.70 -1.07 -9.56
C THR A 126 0.05 -1.57 -10.86
N GLY A 127 0.86 -1.82 -11.89
CA GLY A 127 0.41 -2.18 -13.25
C GLY A 127 0.23 -0.98 -14.18
N ASP A 128 0.59 0.21 -13.70
CA ASP A 128 0.40 1.48 -14.40
C ASP A 128 1.66 2.35 -14.24
N PRO A 129 2.26 2.89 -15.32
CA PRO A 129 3.41 3.79 -15.23
C PRO A 129 3.08 5.15 -14.58
N ASP A 130 1.82 5.58 -14.60
CA ASP A 130 1.42 6.93 -14.17
C ASP A 130 1.30 7.07 -12.63
N ASN A 131 1.53 5.98 -11.89
CA ASN A 131 1.50 5.94 -10.43
C ASN A 131 2.84 6.31 -9.76
N TYR A 132 3.86 6.65 -10.55
CA TYR A 132 5.08 7.28 -10.06
C TYR A 132 4.89 8.80 -10.02
N VAL A 133 4.76 9.35 -8.82
CA VAL A 133 4.52 10.76 -8.57
C VAL A 133 5.66 11.32 -7.73
N ASP A 134 6.31 12.36 -8.24
CA ASP A 134 7.49 13.00 -7.65
C ASP A 134 8.67 12.02 -7.43
N ASP A 135 8.79 11.47 -6.23
CA ASP A 135 9.83 10.53 -5.80
C ASP A 135 9.26 9.21 -5.27
N THR A 136 7.96 8.96 -5.47
CA THR A 136 7.24 7.86 -4.83
C THR A 136 6.29 7.17 -5.81
N VAL A 137 6.28 5.84 -5.78
CA VAL A 137 5.24 5.01 -6.40
C VAL A 137 4.12 4.80 -5.40
N VAL A 138 2.92 5.25 -5.74
CA VAL A 138 1.71 5.16 -4.90
C VAL A 138 0.67 4.29 -5.62
N ASP A 139 0.18 3.22 -4.98
CA ASP A 139 -0.94 2.45 -5.55
C ASP A 139 -2.28 3.09 -5.15
N PRO A 140 -3.02 3.73 -6.07
CA PRO A 140 -4.29 4.37 -5.74
C PRO A 140 -5.37 3.38 -5.26
N LEU A 141 -5.15 2.08 -5.44
CA LEU A 141 -6.04 1.02 -4.96
C LEU A 141 -5.64 0.47 -3.57
N GLY A 142 -4.54 0.95 -2.98
CA GLY A 142 -4.09 0.55 -1.66
C GLY A 142 -3.70 -0.93 -1.53
N ARG A 143 -3.27 -1.59 -2.62
CA ARG A 143 -2.94 -3.03 -2.63
C ARG A 143 -1.51 -3.31 -2.20
N CYS A 144 -0.60 -2.35 -2.36
CA CYS A 144 0.79 -2.46 -1.94
C CYS A 144 1.24 -1.23 -1.12
N PRO A 145 2.27 -1.38 -0.28
CA PRO A 145 2.97 -0.25 0.33
C PRO A 145 3.52 0.72 -0.73
N ASP A 146 3.58 2.00 -0.38
CA ASP A 146 4.30 3.00 -1.17
C ASP A 146 5.78 2.62 -1.28
N LEU A 147 6.38 2.90 -2.44
CA LEU A 147 7.82 2.79 -2.66
C LEU A 147 8.39 4.18 -2.98
N TRP A 148 9.17 4.74 -2.06
CA TRP A 148 9.86 6.00 -2.28
C TRP A 148 11.34 5.77 -2.61
N PHE A 149 11.90 6.70 -3.37
CA PHE A 149 13.29 6.65 -3.83
C PHE A 149 14.18 7.52 -2.97
N GLN A 150 15.13 6.90 -2.28
CA GLN A 150 16.10 7.60 -1.45
C GLN A 150 17.32 7.98 -2.29
N ASP A 151 17.60 9.28 -2.40
CA ASP A 151 18.79 9.79 -3.09
C ASP A 151 20.07 9.20 -2.48
N SER A 152 20.92 8.64 -3.33
CA SER A 152 22.17 7.98 -2.93
C SER A 152 23.33 8.31 -3.87
N GLU A 153 24.56 8.20 -3.37
CA GLU A 153 25.73 8.26 -4.23
C GLU A 153 25.79 7.02 -5.14
N PRO A 154 26.23 7.14 -6.41
CA PRO A 154 26.41 5.98 -7.27
C PRO A 154 27.34 4.94 -6.65
N HIS A 155 26.89 3.69 -6.60
CA HIS A 155 27.66 2.56 -6.06
C HIS A 155 27.46 1.30 -6.92
N GLU A 156 28.29 0.27 -6.70
CA GLU A 156 28.07 -1.04 -7.30
C GLU A 156 26.78 -1.66 -6.75
N THR A 157 25.96 -2.26 -7.62
CA THR A 157 24.72 -2.94 -7.20
C THR A 157 25.05 -4.05 -6.19
N PRO A 158 24.57 -3.96 -4.94
CA PRO A 158 24.84 -4.98 -3.95
C PRO A 158 24.06 -6.27 -4.27
N HIS A 159 24.51 -7.39 -3.71
CA HIS A 159 23.75 -8.63 -3.79
C HIS A 159 22.39 -8.47 -3.09
N GLN A 160 21.31 -8.59 -3.84
CA GLN A 160 19.96 -8.46 -3.33
C GLN A 160 19.61 -9.62 -2.39
N ARG A 161 19.21 -9.31 -1.15
CA ARG A 161 18.96 -10.31 -0.09
C ARG A 161 17.50 -10.53 0.25
N PHE A 162 16.62 -9.67 -0.26
CA PHE A 162 15.17 -9.79 -0.16
C PHE A 162 14.59 -9.45 -1.53
N HIS A 163 13.41 -9.95 -1.85
CA HIS A 163 12.72 -9.63 -3.10
C HIS A 163 11.24 -9.41 -2.82
N LEU A 164 10.63 -8.60 -3.68
CA LEU A 164 9.19 -8.39 -3.65
C LEU A 164 8.54 -9.40 -4.59
N ASP A 165 7.57 -10.15 -4.07
CA ASP A 165 6.76 -11.08 -4.84
C ASP A 165 5.37 -10.49 -5.07
N ILE A 166 5.13 -10.00 -6.28
CA ILE A 166 3.85 -9.43 -6.69
C ILE A 166 3.04 -10.54 -7.35
N THR A 167 2.02 -11.05 -6.65
CA THR A 167 1.11 -12.07 -7.22
C THR A 167 -0.02 -11.39 -7.97
N ILE A 168 -0.12 -11.71 -9.26
CA ILE A 168 -1.07 -11.09 -10.19
C ILE A 168 -1.97 -12.15 -10.87
N PRO A 169 -3.15 -11.76 -11.36
CA PRO A 169 -3.94 -12.61 -12.24
C PRO A 169 -3.13 -13.00 -13.50
N PRO A 170 -3.23 -14.24 -14.01
CA PRO A 170 -2.48 -14.68 -15.20
C PRO A 170 -2.65 -13.77 -16.41
N GLU A 171 -3.85 -13.22 -16.63
CA GLU A 171 -4.17 -12.31 -17.73
C GLU A 171 -3.43 -10.96 -17.66
N ALA A 172 -2.90 -10.59 -16.50
CA ALA A 172 -2.12 -9.38 -16.30
C ALA A 172 -0.61 -9.59 -16.55
N LEU A 173 -0.13 -10.84 -16.65
CA LEU A 173 1.31 -11.14 -16.70
C LEU A 173 2.01 -10.53 -17.91
N GLU A 174 1.53 -10.84 -19.11
CA GLU A 174 2.18 -10.38 -20.33
C GLU A 174 2.05 -8.86 -20.52
N PRO A 175 0.85 -8.23 -20.37
CA PRO A 175 0.75 -6.77 -20.45
C PRO A 175 1.66 -6.05 -19.46
N ARG A 176 1.74 -6.54 -18.22
CA ARG A 176 2.59 -5.93 -17.18
C ARG A 176 4.07 -6.13 -17.43
N THR A 177 4.45 -7.28 -17.99
CA THR A 177 5.83 -7.52 -18.40
C THR A 177 6.22 -6.61 -19.55
N GLU A 178 5.41 -6.54 -20.60
CA GLU A 178 5.66 -5.66 -21.75
C GLU A 178 5.82 -4.20 -21.33
N ALA A 179 4.96 -3.71 -20.45
CA ALA A 179 5.06 -2.36 -19.89
C ALA A 179 6.34 -2.17 -19.06
N ALA A 180 6.74 -3.15 -18.24
CA ALA A 180 7.97 -3.04 -17.46
C ALA A 180 9.23 -3.04 -18.35
N LEU A 181 9.21 -3.78 -19.46
CA LEU A 181 10.29 -3.74 -20.47
C LEU A 181 10.32 -2.41 -21.21
N ALA A 182 9.16 -1.84 -21.53
CA ALA A 182 9.06 -0.51 -22.13
C ALA A 182 9.60 0.59 -21.20
N ALA A 183 9.42 0.42 -19.89
CA ALA A 183 9.96 1.28 -18.83
C ALA A 183 11.46 1.03 -18.53
N GLY A 184 12.20 0.37 -19.43
CA GLY A 184 13.65 0.17 -19.32
C GLY A 184 14.07 -1.07 -18.52
N GLY A 185 13.13 -1.88 -18.05
CA GLY A 185 13.41 -3.14 -17.37
C GLY A 185 13.82 -4.26 -18.32
N ARG A 186 14.22 -5.40 -17.73
CA ARG A 186 14.51 -6.64 -18.45
C ARG A 186 13.99 -7.86 -17.70
N VAL A 187 13.73 -8.95 -18.42
CA VAL A 187 13.56 -10.26 -17.79
C VAL A 187 14.94 -10.78 -17.38
N ALA A 188 15.17 -10.93 -16.08
CA ALA A 188 16.40 -11.51 -15.56
C ALA A 188 16.34 -13.03 -15.49
N TRP A 189 15.16 -13.57 -15.17
CA TRP A 189 14.93 -15.00 -15.01
C TRP A 189 13.45 -15.32 -15.19
N GLU A 190 13.13 -16.55 -15.57
CA GLU A 190 11.75 -17.03 -15.66
C GLU A 190 11.66 -18.50 -15.24
N THR A 191 10.56 -18.83 -14.57
CA THR A 191 10.16 -20.19 -14.23
C THR A 191 8.71 -20.42 -14.67
N PRO A 192 8.18 -21.66 -14.56
CA PRO A 192 6.76 -21.92 -14.81
C PRO A 192 5.78 -21.20 -13.86
N THR A 193 6.26 -20.53 -12.81
CA THR A 193 5.39 -20.00 -11.74
C THR A 193 5.66 -18.53 -11.38
N PHE A 194 6.80 -17.98 -11.81
CA PHE A 194 7.13 -16.56 -11.66
C PHE A 194 8.16 -16.10 -12.70
N ARG A 195 8.15 -14.80 -12.98
CA ARG A 195 9.10 -14.08 -13.83
C ARG A 195 9.82 -13.04 -12.97
N VAL A 196 11.16 -13.05 -13.00
CA VAL A 196 11.98 -12.04 -12.33
C VAL A 196 12.27 -10.93 -13.31
N LEU A 197 11.83 -9.73 -12.97
CA LEU A 197 12.13 -8.50 -13.68
C LEU A 197 13.25 -7.76 -12.95
N GLU A 198 14.13 -7.12 -13.70
CA GLU A 198 15.23 -6.31 -13.18
C GLU A 198 15.16 -4.91 -13.79
N ASP A 199 15.34 -3.88 -12.95
CA ASP A 199 15.42 -2.48 -13.37
C ASP A 199 16.80 -2.12 -13.98
N ALA A 200 16.96 -0.87 -14.41
CA ALA A 200 18.20 -0.39 -15.01
C ALA A 200 19.41 -0.36 -14.04
N GLN A 201 19.17 -0.51 -12.73
CA GLN A 201 20.18 -0.44 -11.67
C GLN A 201 20.44 -1.82 -11.02
N GLY A 202 19.80 -2.86 -11.53
CA GLY A 202 20.01 -4.24 -11.10
C GLY A 202 19.10 -4.70 -9.96
N ASN A 203 18.11 -3.88 -9.54
CA ASN A 203 17.14 -4.29 -8.53
C ASN A 203 16.09 -5.20 -9.15
N ARG A 204 15.69 -6.24 -8.41
CA ARG A 204 14.83 -7.32 -8.92
C ARG A 204 13.53 -7.44 -8.15
N ALA A 205 12.47 -7.79 -8.86
CA ALA A 205 11.18 -8.20 -8.28
C ALA A 205 10.56 -9.34 -9.08
N CYS A 206 9.70 -10.13 -8.43
CA CYS A 206 9.03 -11.26 -9.05
C CYS A 206 7.58 -10.90 -9.39
N LEU A 207 7.19 -11.09 -10.64
CA LEU A 207 5.79 -11.26 -11.00
C LEU A 207 5.44 -12.74 -10.88
N CYS A 208 4.56 -13.06 -9.92
CA CYS A 208 4.07 -14.41 -9.68
C CYS A 208 2.61 -14.52 -10.16
N TRP A 209 2.16 -15.70 -10.58
CA TRP A 209 0.76 -15.90 -10.96
C TRP A 209 0.15 -17.12 -10.27
N SER A 210 -1.17 -17.09 -10.11
CA SER A 210 -1.91 -18.04 -9.27
C SER A 210 -1.78 -19.50 -9.71
N GLU A 211 -1.70 -19.77 -11.02
CA GLU A 211 -1.53 -21.12 -11.56
C GLU A 211 -0.19 -21.76 -11.18
N GLY A 212 0.78 -20.93 -10.78
CA GLY A 212 2.09 -21.36 -10.33
C GLY A 212 2.23 -21.53 -8.80
N ARG A 213 1.24 -21.16 -8.00
CA ARG A 213 1.29 -21.24 -6.52
C ARG A 213 0.27 -22.25 -5.99
N ASN A 214 0.54 -22.86 -4.83
CA ASN A 214 -0.33 -23.85 -4.15
C ASN A 214 -0.61 -25.14 -4.96
N GLN A 215 0.40 -25.71 -5.63
CA GLN A 215 0.26 -27.03 -6.27
C GLN A 215 0.46 -28.15 -5.25
N ASP A 216 -0.36 -29.22 -5.35
CA ASP A 216 -0.45 -30.34 -4.38
C ASP A 216 0.87 -31.08 -4.08
N SER A 217 1.95 -30.82 -4.83
CA SER A 217 3.19 -31.60 -4.76
C SER A 217 4.34 -30.98 -3.97
N GLU A 218 4.29 -29.73 -3.53
CA GLU A 218 5.36 -29.14 -2.70
C GLU A 218 4.83 -28.04 -1.75
N PRO A 219 5.47 -27.76 -0.59
CA PRO A 219 5.01 -26.69 0.30
C PRO A 219 4.85 -25.37 -0.47
N THR A 220 3.90 -24.54 -0.05
CA THR A 220 3.50 -23.27 -0.71
C THR A 220 4.63 -22.27 -1.01
N HIS A 221 5.84 -22.52 -0.50
CA HIS A 221 7.08 -21.77 -0.69
C HIS A 221 8.15 -22.56 -1.49
N ALA A 222 7.78 -23.57 -2.26
CA ALA A 222 8.78 -24.49 -2.86
C ALA A 222 9.20 -24.14 -4.30
N ALA A 223 8.71 -23.04 -4.86
CA ALA A 223 9.27 -22.52 -6.12
C ALA A 223 10.53 -21.66 -5.90
N HIS A 224 11.34 -21.91 -4.86
CA HIS A 224 12.60 -21.20 -4.68
C HIS A 224 13.68 -21.87 -5.54
N ALA A 225 13.66 -21.58 -6.84
CA ALA A 225 14.92 -21.57 -7.57
C ALA A 225 15.81 -20.54 -6.85
N LEU A 226 16.97 -20.98 -6.35
CA LEU A 226 17.96 -20.09 -5.76
C LEU A 226 18.25 -18.98 -6.78
N ILE A 227 17.83 -17.76 -6.45
CA ILE A 227 18.21 -16.57 -7.21
C ILE A 227 19.64 -16.26 -6.77
N ASP A 228 20.61 -16.76 -7.53
CA ASP A 228 22.01 -16.34 -7.44
C ASP A 228 22.25 -15.05 -8.25
#